data_AF-A0A412QSY7-F1
#
_entry.id   AF-A0A412QSY7-F1
#
_cell.length_a   1.000
_cell.length_b   1.000
_cell.length_c   1.000
_cell.angle_alpha   90.00
_cell.angle_beta   90.00
_cell.angle_gamma   90.00
#
_symmetry.space_group_name_H-M   'P 1'
#
loop_
_entity.id
_entity.type
_entity.pdbx_description
1 polymer ?
#
loop_
_entity_poly.entity_id
_entity_poly.type
_entity_poly.pdbx_seq_one_letter_code
_entity_poly.pdbx_strand_id
1 'polypeptide(L)'
;MCSIDILESMVSISSIINKLSLDRFELFNKNNLMLLGKVEFASSEGKEKHDVKLSEPDDDIYNSVKDVFLKIISLTSKDDSPAIRESVHKYLSLLGNVISGFPGYKKSFLDKETQEMITEAIERAKNNKDENLRIDIIRCKNIIYKES
;
A
#
# COMPACT_ATOMS: atom_id res chain seq x y z
N MET A 1 28.44 5.26 -4.11
CA MET A 1 28.19 3.80 -4.21
C MET A 1 27.04 3.49 -3.27
N CYS A 2 26.00 2.81 -3.74
CA CYS A 2 24.90 2.38 -2.88
C CYS A 2 25.37 1.15 -2.08
N SER A 3 25.12 1.08 -0.77
CA SER A 3 25.46 -0.10 0.04
C SER A 3 24.67 -1.32 -0.46
N ILE A 4 25.26 -2.51 -0.35
CA ILE A 4 24.58 -3.77 -0.70
C ILE A 4 23.27 -3.93 0.07
N ASP A 5 23.25 -3.49 1.34
CA ASP A 5 22.06 -3.53 2.20
C ASP A 5 20.91 -2.65 1.69
N ILE A 6 21.24 -1.52 1.03
CA ILE A 6 20.25 -0.63 0.44
C ILE A 6 19.67 -1.27 -0.81
N LEU A 7 20.51 -1.85 -1.67
CA LEU A 7 20.07 -2.57 -2.86
C LEU A 7 19.15 -3.75 -2.50
N GLU A 8 19.53 -4.54 -1.49
CA GLU A 8 18.68 -5.63 -0.98
C GLU A 8 17.34 -5.11 -0.44
N SER A 9 17.36 -4.00 0.30
CA SER A 9 16.13 -3.35 0.79
C SER A 9 15.22 -2.92 -0.37
N MET A 10 15.79 -2.31 -1.42
CA MET A 10 15.04 -1.86 -2.61
C MET A 10 14.45 -3.02 -3.42
N VAL A 11 15.20 -4.12 -3.57
CA VAL A 11 14.71 -5.35 -4.22
C VAL A 11 13.56 -5.95 -3.42
N SER A 12 13.71 -6.04 -2.09
CA SER A 12 12.65 -6.54 -1.20
C SER A 12 11.38 -5.69 -1.29
N ILE A 13 11.51 -4.36 -1.24
CA ILE A 13 10.38 -3.42 -1.40
C ILE A 13 9.67 -3.66 -2.73
N SER A 14 10.43 -3.72 -3.83
CA SER A 14 9.89 -3.92 -5.18
C SER A 14 9.14 -5.26 -5.28
N SER A 15 9.69 -6.32 -4.71
CA SER A 15 9.06 -7.64 -4.69
C SER A 15 7.74 -7.63 -3.93
N ILE A 16 7.66 -6.96 -2.77
CA ILE A 16 6.43 -6.90 -1.98
C ILE A 16 5.36 -6.07 -2.69
N ILE A 17 5.72 -4.92 -3.29
CA ILE A 17 4.78 -4.10 -4.08
C ILE A 17 4.23 -4.89 -5.27
N ASN A 18 5.06 -5.64 -5.97
CA ASN A 18 4.62 -6.47 -7.08
C ASN A 18 3.67 -7.58 -6.63
N LYS A 19 3.96 -8.23 -5.49
CA LYS A 19 3.05 -9.22 -4.90
C LYS A 19 1.70 -8.58 -4.55
N LEU A 20 1.70 -7.45 -3.84
CA LEU A 20 0.47 -6.71 -3.52
C LEU A 20 -0.33 -6.32 -4.77
N SER A 21 0.35 -6.01 -5.87
CA SER A 21 -0.29 -5.71 -7.15
C SER A 21 -1.00 -6.93 -7.75
N LEU A 22 -0.41 -8.13 -7.60
CA LEU A 22 -1.02 -9.40 -8.00
C LEU A 22 -2.20 -9.75 -7.09
N ASP A 23 -2.02 -9.64 -5.77
CA ASP A 23 -3.07 -9.91 -4.78
C ASP A 23 -4.30 -9.01 -5.04
N ARG A 24 -4.07 -7.74 -5.40
CA ARG A 24 -5.12 -6.81 -5.82
C ARG A 24 -5.86 -7.30 -7.07
N PHE A 25 -5.14 -7.77 -8.07
CA PHE A 25 -5.71 -8.26 -9.32
C PHE A 25 -6.54 -9.54 -9.09
N GLU A 26 -6.04 -10.47 -8.28
CA GLU A 26 -6.75 -11.69 -7.91
C GLU A 26 -8.04 -11.38 -7.16
N LEU A 27 -7.99 -10.47 -6.18
CA LEU A 27 -9.17 -10.05 -5.43
C LEU A 27 -10.22 -9.37 -6.33
N PHE A 28 -9.76 -8.50 -7.23
CA PHE A 28 -10.63 -7.87 -8.24
C PHE A 28 -11.31 -8.91 -9.13
N ASN A 29 -10.57 -9.88 -9.65
CA ASN A 29 -11.14 -10.94 -10.49
C ASN A 29 -12.12 -11.83 -9.74
N LYS A 30 -11.78 -12.22 -8.51
CA LYS A 30 -12.68 -12.99 -7.64
C LYS A 30 -14.00 -12.26 -7.43
N ASN A 31 -13.94 -10.97 -7.14
CA ASN A 31 -15.12 -10.13 -6.95
C ASN A 31 -15.95 -9.99 -8.23
N ASN A 32 -15.31 -9.81 -9.39
CA ASN A 32 -16.02 -9.76 -10.67
C ASN A 32 -16.69 -11.09 -11.02
N LEU A 33 -16.05 -12.23 -10.76
CA LEU A 33 -16.66 -13.55 -10.96
C LEU A 33 -17.90 -13.74 -10.09
N MET A 34 -17.85 -13.31 -8.82
CA MET A 34 -19.01 -13.33 -7.93
C MET A 34 -20.16 -12.46 -8.43
N LEU A 35 -19.86 -11.27 -8.98
CA LEU A 35 -20.87 -10.39 -9.56
C LEU A 35 -21.46 -10.95 -10.86
N LEU A 36 -20.65 -11.52 -11.75
CA LEU A 36 -21.11 -12.15 -13.00
C LEU A 36 -22.00 -13.37 -12.72
N GLY A 37 -21.71 -14.13 -11.66
CA GLY A 37 -22.55 -15.24 -11.20
C GLY A 37 -23.97 -14.84 -10.76
N LYS A 38 -24.27 -13.53 -10.62
CA LYS A 38 -25.64 -13.04 -10.39
C LYS A 38 -26.54 -13.11 -11.64
N VAL A 39 -25.97 -13.22 -12.84
CA VAL A 39 -26.72 -13.24 -14.09
C VAL A 39 -27.01 -14.70 -14.48
N GLU A 40 -28.04 -15.27 -13.86
CA GLU A 40 -28.53 -16.62 -14.19
C GLU A 40 -29.38 -16.54 -15.48
N PHE A 41 -28.79 -16.83 -16.65
CA PHE A 41 -29.50 -16.84 -17.94
C PHE A 41 -30.44 -18.05 -18.13
N ALA A 42 -30.44 -19.00 -17.17
CA ALA A 42 -30.96 -20.33 -17.42
C ALA A 42 -32.41 -20.58 -16.93
N SER A 43 -32.93 -19.92 -15.88
CA SER A 43 -34.22 -20.40 -15.31
C SER A 43 -34.91 -19.54 -14.24
N SER A 44 -34.98 -18.20 -14.34
CA SER A 44 -35.87 -17.45 -13.44
C SER A 44 -36.46 -16.20 -14.06
N GLU A 45 -37.67 -15.83 -13.64
CA GLU A 45 -38.44 -14.63 -14.01
C GLU A 45 -37.74 -13.31 -13.60
N GLY A 46 -36.47 -13.12 -13.96
CA GLY A 46 -35.74 -11.88 -13.73
C GLY A 46 -35.67 -11.44 -12.27
N LYS A 47 -35.64 -12.37 -11.31
CA LYS A 47 -35.49 -12.02 -9.88
C LYS A 47 -34.01 -11.96 -9.54
N GLU A 48 -33.48 -10.74 -9.39
CA GLU A 48 -32.13 -10.48 -8.87
C GLU A 48 -31.89 -11.27 -7.59
N LYS A 49 -30.83 -12.09 -7.55
CA LYS A 49 -30.36 -12.69 -6.30
C LYS A 49 -29.68 -11.60 -5.43
N HIS A 50 -30.08 -11.61 -4.15
CA HIS A 50 -29.68 -10.71 -3.06
C HIS A 50 -28.16 -10.43 -2.95
N ASP A 51 -27.85 -9.31 -2.29
CA ASP A 51 -26.54 -8.77 -1.86
C ASP A 51 -25.35 -9.75 -1.91
N VAL A 52 -24.48 -9.58 -2.91
CA VAL A 52 -23.18 -10.29 -2.94
C VAL A 52 -22.24 -9.51 -2.04
N LYS A 53 -21.85 -10.14 -0.93
CA LYS A 53 -20.76 -9.64 -0.10
C LYS A 53 -19.45 -9.89 -0.83
N LEU A 54 -18.83 -8.81 -1.31
CA LEU A 54 -17.52 -8.88 -1.96
C LEU A 54 -16.46 -9.36 -0.96
N SER A 55 -15.46 -10.07 -1.49
CA SER A 55 -14.27 -10.42 -0.74
C SER A 55 -13.49 -9.14 -0.40
N GLU A 56 -13.06 -9.04 0.86
CA GLU A 56 -12.17 -7.99 1.35
C GLU A 56 -10.71 -8.50 1.32
N PRO A 57 -9.70 -7.60 1.41
CA PRO A 57 -8.32 -8.01 1.60
C PRO A 57 -8.15 -8.84 2.88
N ASP A 58 -7.27 -9.84 2.84
CA ASP A 58 -6.90 -10.63 4.01
C ASP A 58 -5.85 -9.93 4.90
N ASP A 59 -5.61 -10.50 6.08
CA ASP A 59 -4.66 -9.96 7.06
C ASP A 59 -3.22 -9.92 6.52
N ASP A 60 -2.86 -10.82 5.61
CA ASP A 60 -1.53 -10.87 5.00
C ASP A 60 -1.29 -9.66 4.09
N ILE A 61 -2.31 -9.21 3.34
CA ILE A 61 -2.26 -7.96 2.57
C ILE A 61 -2.06 -6.77 3.51
N TYR A 62 -2.83 -6.66 4.60
CA TYR A 62 -2.69 -5.55 5.55
C TYR A 62 -1.31 -5.54 6.20
N ASN A 63 -0.78 -6.69 6.60
CA ASN A 63 0.55 -6.81 7.18
C ASN A 63 1.65 -6.46 6.16
N SER A 64 1.52 -6.92 4.92
CA SER A 64 2.46 -6.62 3.84
C SER A 64 2.48 -5.13 3.49
N VAL A 65 1.32 -4.47 3.47
CA VAL A 65 1.23 -3.01 3.24
C VAL A 65 1.93 -2.22 4.35
N LYS A 66 1.72 -2.58 5.61
CA LYS A 66 2.38 -1.92 6.75
C LYS A 66 3.90 -2.15 6.71
N ASP A 67 4.33 -3.41 6.51
CA ASP A 67 5.74 -3.77 6.43
C ASP A 67 6.46 -3.02 5.31
N VAL A 68 5.90 -3.03 4.09
CA VAL A 68 6.55 -2.38 2.95
C VAL A 68 6.57 -0.86 3.10
N PHE A 69 5.52 -0.25 3.68
CA PHE A 69 5.52 1.19 3.96
C PHE A 69 6.65 1.57 4.92
N LEU A 70 6.81 0.82 6.02
CA LEU A 70 7.88 1.04 6.99
C LEU A 70 9.27 0.83 6.36
N LYS A 71 9.43 -0.22 5.53
CA LYS A 71 10.67 -0.45 4.78
C LYS A 71 11.00 0.72 3.84
N ILE A 72 10.01 1.25 3.12
CA ILE A 72 10.20 2.40 2.23
C ILE A 72 10.66 3.63 3.01
N ILE A 73 9.97 4.00 4.09
CA ILE A 73 10.37 5.19 4.86
C ILE A 73 11.71 4.99 5.58
N SER A 74 12.07 3.76 5.94
CA SER A 74 13.38 3.45 6.54
C SER A 74 14.56 3.72 5.59
N LEU A 75 14.35 3.72 4.26
CA LEU A 75 15.42 4.10 3.33
C LEU A 75 15.87 5.55 3.56
N THR A 76 14.97 6.43 4.01
CA THR A 76 15.29 7.83 4.33
C THR A 76 16.24 7.98 5.52
N SER A 77 16.35 6.96 6.39
CA SER A 77 17.31 6.97 7.49
C SER A 77 18.65 6.34 7.13
N LYS A 78 18.68 5.49 6.09
CA LYS A 78 19.88 4.77 5.65
C LYS A 78 20.76 5.61 4.73
N ASP A 79 20.16 6.44 3.87
CA ASP A 79 20.88 7.25 2.88
C ASP A 79 20.03 8.45 2.43
N ASP A 80 20.55 9.66 2.64
CA ASP A 80 19.89 10.93 2.32
C ASP A 80 20.14 11.43 0.88
N SER A 81 20.80 10.63 0.04
CA SER A 81 21.13 11.02 -1.32
C SER A 81 19.89 11.26 -2.19
N PRO A 82 19.96 12.19 -3.17
CA PRO A 82 18.84 12.48 -4.05
C PRO A 82 18.28 11.24 -4.78
N ALA A 83 19.14 10.29 -5.15
CA ALA A 83 18.74 9.06 -5.84
C ALA A 83 17.86 8.15 -4.97
N ILE A 84 18.17 8.05 -3.67
CA ILE A 84 17.35 7.29 -2.73
C ILE A 84 16.03 8.01 -2.47
N ARG A 85 16.05 9.34 -2.31
CA ARG A 85 14.80 10.11 -2.17
C ARG A 85 13.87 9.94 -3.37
N GLU A 86 14.39 9.99 -4.59
CA GLU A 86 13.61 9.75 -5.81
C GLU A 86 13.02 8.33 -5.82
N SER A 87 13.80 7.33 -5.38
CA SER A 87 13.35 5.95 -5.27
C SER A 87 12.22 5.79 -4.23
N VAL A 88 12.37 6.41 -3.06
CA VAL A 88 11.33 6.45 -2.02
C VAL A 88 10.06 7.08 -2.56
N HIS A 89 10.16 8.20 -3.27
CA HIS A 89 9.02 8.88 -3.91
C HIS A 89 8.28 7.94 -4.88
N LYS A 90 9.03 7.24 -5.75
CA LYS A 90 8.48 6.23 -6.68
C LYS A 90 7.77 5.11 -5.93
N TYR A 91 8.38 4.56 -4.88
CA TYR A 91 7.77 3.47 -4.12
C TYR A 91 6.52 3.89 -3.35
N LEU A 92 6.50 5.08 -2.74
CA LEU A 92 5.32 5.61 -2.07
C LEU A 92 4.17 5.84 -3.06
N SER A 93 4.46 6.40 -4.23
CA SER A 93 3.48 6.55 -5.30
C SER A 93 2.90 5.20 -5.75
N LEU A 94 3.76 4.22 -6.03
CA LEU A 94 3.33 2.87 -6.41
C LEU A 94 2.49 2.21 -5.33
N LEU A 95 2.95 2.25 -4.08
CA LEU A 95 2.24 1.66 -2.95
C LEU A 95 0.86 2.32 -2.76
N GLY A 96 0.79 3.65 -2.82
CA GLY A 96 -0.48 4.38 -2.73
C GLY A 96 -1.47 3.94 -3.82
N ASN A 97 -1.01 3.83 -5.06
CA ASN A 97 -1.84 3.37 -6.18
C ASN A 97 -2.32 1.91 -6.02
N VAL A 98 -1.48 1.05 -5.46
CA VAL A 98 -1.85 -0.33 -5.16
C VAL A 98 -2.93 -0.37 -4.08
N ILE A 99 -2.73 0.31 -2.95
CA ILE A 99 -3.68 0.32 -1.83
C ILE A 99 -5.03 0.91 -2.25
N SER A 100 -5.05 2.05 -2.95
CA SER A 100 -6.29 2.69 -3.41
C SER A 100 -7.11 1.83 -4.38
N GLY A 101 -6.50 0.82 -5.00
CA GLY A 101 -7.19 -0.12 -5.87
C GLY A 101 -7.72 -1.38 -5.18
N PHE A 102 -7.44 -1.59 -3.88
CA PHE A 102 -8.01 -2.73 -3.14
C PHE A 102 -9.48 -2.46 -2.77
N PRO A 103 -10.44 -3.28 -3.24
CA PRO A 103 -11.84 -3.12 -2.88
C PRO A 103 -12.04 -3.34 -1.38
N GLY A 104 -12.63 -2.37 -0.68
CA GLY A 104 -12.96 -2.49 0.74
C GLY A 104 -11.76 -2.42 1.69
N TYR A 105 -10.60 -1.91 1.26
CA TYR A 105 -9.43 -1.75 2.12
C TYR A 105 -9.74 -0.86 3.34
N LYS A 106 -9.51 -1.40 4.54
CA LYS A 106 -9.75 -0.71 5.82
C LYS A 106 -8.46 -0.17 6.42
N LYS A 107 -8.52 1.07 6.92
CA LYS A 107 -7.39 1.69 7.60
C LYS A 107 -7.07 0.98 8.91
N SER A 108 -5.80 0.67 9.12
CA SER A 108 -5.28 0.09 10.36
C SER A 108 -5.15 1.17 11.45
N PHE A 109 -5.22 0.76 12.71
CA PHE A 109 -4.91 1.66 13.82
C PHE A 109 -3.41 2.00 13.79
N LEU A 110 -3.07 3.25 14.09
CA LEU A 110 -1.70 3.70 14.18
C LEU A 110 -1.19 3.55 15.62
N ASP A 111 -0.25 2.63 15.82
CA ASP A 111 0.45 2.50 17.10
C ASP A 111 1.52 3.59 17.25
N LYS A 112 1.94 3.81 18.50
CA LYS A 112 2.86 4.89 18.86
C LYS A 112 4.26 4.73 18.25
N GLU A 113 4.78 3.51 18.19
CA GLU A 113 6.11 3.23 17.63
C GLU A 113 6.14 3.53 16.13
N THR A 114 5.13 3.07 15.40
CA THR A 114 4.96 3.40 13.98
C THR A 114 4.78 4.90 13.76
N GLN A 115 4.03 5.58 14.64
CA GLN A 115 3.86 7.03 14.56
C GLN A 115 5.19 7.79 14.71
N GLU A 116 6.05 7.35 15.64
CA GLU A 116 7.38 7.92 15.86
C GLU A 116 8.26 7.76 14.61
N MET A 117 8.32 6.55 14.02
CA MET A 117 9.07 6.29 12.79
C MET A 117 8.62 7.16 11.60
N ILE A 118 7.30 7.33 11.43
CA ILE A 118 6.73 8.18 10.36
C ILE A 118 7.09 9.64 10.61
N THR A 119 7.00 10.11 11.85
CA THR A 119 7.31 11.49 12.22
C THR A 119 8.77 11.81 11.95
N GLU A 120 9.69 10.90 12.27
CA GLU A 120 11.11 11.06 11.93
C GLU A 120 11.34 11.17 10.43
N ALA A 121 10.70 10.31 9.63
CA ALA A 121 10.84 10.37 8.17
C ALA A 121 10.31 11.69 7.58
N ILE A 122 9.21 12.22 8.13
CA ILE A 122 8.66 13.52 7.76
C ILE A 122 9.62 14.66 8.10
N GLU A 123 10.21 14.64 9.30
CA GLU A 123 11.18 15.68 9.71
C GLU A 123 12.48 15.58 8.90
N ARG A 124 12.96 14.38 8.53
CA ARG A 124 14.09 14.22 7.60
C ARG A 124 13.80 14.83 6.22
N ALA A 125 12.63 14.54 5.65
CA ALA A 125 12.23 15.12 4.36
C ALA A 125 12.18 16.66 4.41
N LYS A 126 11.64 17.21 5.49
CA LYS A 126 11.60 18.65 5.75
C LYS A 126 12.99 19.28 5.91
N ASN A 127 13.89 18.65 6.66
CA ASN A 127 15.28 19.11 6.82
C ASN A 127 16.04 19.11 5.47
N ASN A 128 15.72 18.15 4.60
CA ASN A 128 16.22 18.06 3.24
C ASN A 128 15.54 19.01 2.24
N LYS A 129 14.56 19.82 2.69
CA LYS A 129 13.74 20.71 1.86
C LYS A 129 12.99 20.00 0.73
N ASP A 130 12.64 18.72 0.95
CA ASP A 130 11.93 17.87 -0.01
C ASP A 130 10.44 17.81 0.37
N GLU A 131 9.69 18.85 0.00
CA GLU A 131 8.25 18.94 0.29
C GLU A 131 7.45 17.86 -0.42
N ASN A 132 7.88 17.41 -1.61
CA ASN A 132 7.20 16.37 -2.36
C ASN A 132 7.29 15.02 -1.64
N LEU A 133 8.48 14.65 -1.15
CA LEU A 133 8.65 13.44 -0.35
C LEU A 133 7.82 13.49 0.93
N ARG A 134 7.80 14.64 1.61
CA ARG A 134 6.98 14.85 2.81
C ARG A 134 5.49 14.63 2.54
N ILE A 135 4.97 15.23 1.47
CA ILE A 135 3.57 15.06 1.06
C ILE A 135 3.26 13.59 0.76
N ASP A 136 4.15 12.90 0.07
CA ASP A 136 3.95 11.50 -0.30
C ASP A 136 3.94 10.55 0.90
N ILE A 137 4.79 10.78 1.90
CA ILE A 137 4.78 10.04 3.17
C ILE A 137 3.44 10.24 3.89
N ILE A 138 2.99 11.49 4.02
CA ILE A 138 1.72 11.83 4.68
C ILE A 138 0.54 11.21 3.93
N ARG A 139 0.53 11.29 2.59
CA ARG A 139 -0.51 10.69 1.75
C ARG A 139 -0.59 9.19 1.98
N CYS A 140 0.53 8.47 1.94
CA CYS A 140 0.53 7.03 2.16
C CYS A 140 0.12 6.66 3.59
N LYS A 141 0.63 7.38 4.61
CA LYS A 141 0.18 7.23 6.00
C LYS A 141 -1.34 7.30 6.09
N ASN A 142 -1.95 8.33 5.49
CA ASN A 142 -3.38 8.57 5.60
C ASN A 142 -4.25 7.55 4.84
N ILE A 143 -3.68 6.83 3.87
CA ILE A 143 -4.36 5.73 3.18
C ILE A 143 -4.26 4.43 4.02
N ILE A 144 -3.13 4.20 4.68
CA ILE A 144 -2.87 2.97 5.44
C ILE A 144 -3.51 3.02 6.83
N TYR A 145 -3.42 4.16 7.51
CA TYR A 145 -3.74 4.28 8.92
C TYR A 145 -4.86 5.28 9.21
N LYS A 146 -5.61 4.99 10.27
CA LYS A 146 -6.52 5.95 10.92
C LYS A 146 -5.89 6.44 12.22
N GLU A 147 -6.14 7.70 12.54
CA GLU A 147 -5.76 8.25 13.84
C GLU A 147 -6.63 7.63 14.94
N SER A 148 -6.00 7.50 16.09
CA SER A 148 -6.46 6.77 17.27
C SER A 148 -7.36 7.62 18.14
#